data_AF-A0A6L9IQM4-F1
#
_entry.id   AF-A0A6L9IQM4-F1
#
_cell.length_a   1.000
_cell.length_b   1.000
_cell.length_c   1.000
_cell.angle_alpha   90.00
_cell.angle_beta   90.00
_cell.angle_gamma   90.00
#
_symmetry.space_group_name_H-M   'P 1'
#
loop_
_entity.id
_entity.type
_entity.pdbx_description
1 polymer ?
#
loop_
_entity_poly.entity_id
_entity_poly.type
_entity_poly.pdbx_seq_one_letter_code
_entity_poly.pdbx_strand_id
1 'polypeptide(L)'
;MLQLELPPIDALLLCFGPLAVTIIGFVVFAAATDGAARRTYLRRLDMRTEDEAPEVLPPVITERVDAQTPSGARVTLIPPGESTDGNGQVISS
;
A
#
# COMPACT_ATOMS: atom_id res chain seq x y z
N MET A 1 -11.89 55.53 4.54
CA MET A 1 -13.05 54.68 4.23
C MET A 1 -12.55 53.62 3.25
N LEU A 2 -12.11 52.46 3.76
CA LEU A 2 -11.58 51.37 2.94
C LEU A 2 -12.77 50.64 2.32
N GLN A 3 -13.06 50.93 1.05
CA GLN A 3 -14.02 50.13 0.29
C GLN A 3 -13.35 48.79 -0.01
N LEU A 4 -13.82 47.72 0.64
CA LEU A 4 -13.52 46.36 0.20
C LEU A 4 -14.33 46.09 -1.07
N GLU A 5 -13.83 46.56 -2.21
CA GLU A 5 -14.30 46.05 -3.50
C GLU A 5 -13.83 44.61 -3.63
N LEU A 6 -14.79 43.68 -3.66
CA LEU A 6 -14.50 42.27 -3.86
C LEU A 6 -13.78 42.12 -5.21
N PRO A 7 -12.58 41.51 -5.27
CA PRO A 7 -11.88 41.36 -6.53
C PRO A 7 -12.72 40.57 -7.53
N PRO A 8 -12.61 40.88 -8.84
CA PRO A 8 -13.34 40.16 -9.87
C PRO A 8 -13.05 38.66 -9.78
N ILE A 9 -14.07 37.83 -10.00
CA ILE A 9 -14.02 36.38 -9.83
C ILE A 9 -12.85 35.76 -10.62
N ASP A 10 -12.54 36.31 -11.79
CA ASP A 10 -11.43 35.87 -12.64
C ASP A 10 -10.07 36.02 -11.95
N ALA A 11 -9.86 37.10 -11.19
CA ALA A 11 -8.63 37.32 -10.43
C ALA A 11 -8.50 36.32 -9.26
N LEU A 12 -9.62 35.99 -8.60
CA LEU A 12 -9.65 34.97 -7.56
C LEU A 12 -9.36 33.58 -8.13
N LEU A 13 -9.96 33.22 -9.26
CA LEU A 13 -9.73 31.94 -9.93
C LEU A 13 -8.29 31.81 -10.45
N LEU A 14 -7.69 32.86 -10.97
CA LEU A 14 -6.28 32.82 -11.41
C LEU A 14 -5.31 32.69 -10.23
N CYS A 15 -5.58 33.38 -9.11
CA CYS A 15 -4.71 33.37 -7.93
C CYS A 15 -4.84 32.06 -7.13
N PHE A 16 -6.07 31.62 -6.87
CA PHE A 16 -6.35 30.46 -6.01
C PHE A 16 -6.68 29.17 -6.78
N GLY A 17 -6.98 29.25 -8.07
CA GLY A 17 -7.30 28.08 -8.89
C GLY A 17 -6.21 27.02 -8.91
N PRO A 18 -4.93 27.37 -9.13
CA PRO A 18 -3.84 26.38 -9.07
C PRO A 18 -3.76 25.68 -7.71
N LEU A 19 -3.96 26.42 -6.62
CA LEU A 19 -3.97 25.86 -5.26
C LEU A 19 -5.19 24.96 -5.01
N ALA A 20 -6.37 25.34 -5.51
CA ALA A 20 -7.56 24.50 -5.43
C ALA A 20 -7.36 23.19 -6.21
N VAL A 21 -6.77 23.25 -7.40
CA VAL A 21 -6.48 22.08 -8.23
C VAL A 21 -5.50 21.12 -7.54
N THR A 22 -4.45 21.63 -6.90
CA THR A 22 -3.49 20.76 -6.19
C THR A 22 -4.13 20.08 -4.98
N ILE A 23 -4.92 20.81 -4.19
CA ILE A 23 -5.63 20.25 -3.03
C ILE A 23 -6.62 19.18 -3.48
N ILE A 24 -7.47 19.48 -4.47
CA ILE A 24 -8.48 18.54 -4.97
C ILE A 24 -7.78 17.31 -5.59
N GLY A 25 -6.74 17.53 -6.40
CA GLY A 25 -5.97 16.44 -7.00
C GLY A 25 -5.35 15.51 -5.96
N PHE A 26 -4.78 16.07 -4.89
CA PHE A 26 -4.24 15.30 -3.78
C PHE A 26 -5.32 14.48 -3.06
N VAL A 27 -6.47 15.08 -2.75
CA VAL A 27 -7.59 14.39 -2.07
C VAL A 27 -8.14 13.26 -2.92
N VAL A 28 -8.35 13.48 -4.23
CA VAL A 28 -8.83 12.45 -5.15
C VAL A 28 -7.82 11.32 -5.28
N PHE A 29 -6.53 11.66 -5.42
CA PHE A 29 -5.46 10.67 -5.49
C PHE A 29 -5.39 9.85 -4.19
N ALA A 30 -5.40 10.52 -3.05
CA ALA A 30 -5.42 9.88 -1.73
C ALA A 30 -6.61 8.93 -1.61
N ALA A 31 -7.83 9.37 -1.92
CA ALA A 31 -9.04 8.54 -1.85
C ALA A 31 -8.97 7.31 -2.76
N ALA A 32 -8.40 7.44 -3.97
CA ALA A 32 -8.21 6.30 -4.87
C ALA A 32 -7.16 5.32 -4.34
N THR A 33 -6.07 5.82 -3.75
CA THR A 33 -4.98 4.99 -3.20
C THR A 33 -5.31 4.38 -1.83
N ASP A 34 -6.14 5.02 -1.03
CA ASP A 34 -6.51 4.56 0.32
C ASP A 34 -7.23 3.21 0.26
N GLY A 35 -8.01 2.94 -0.79
CA GLY A 35 -8.63 1.64 -1.01
C GLY A 35 -7.61 0.50 -1.17
N ALA A 36 -6.44 0.79 -1.76
CA ALA A 36 -5.35 -0.17 -1.91
C ALA A 36 -4.52 -0.30 -0.62
N ALA A 37 -4.25 0.82 0.07
CA ALA A 37 -3.57 0.82 1.36
C ALA A 37 -4.39 0.08 2.43
N ARG A 38 -5.71 0.30 2.47
CA ARG A 38 -6.63 -0.33 3.43
C ARG A 38 -6.63 -1.86 3.35
N ARG A 39 -6.52 -2.44 2.15
CA ARG A 39 -6.43 -3.91 1.96
C ARG A 39 -5.11 -4.49 2.46
N THR A 40 -4.02 -3.73 2.34
CA THR A 40 -2.68 -4.20 2.72
C THR A 40 -2.41 -3.99 4.21
N TYR A 41 -2.87 -2.89 4.80
CA TYR A 41 -2.56 -2.51 6.19
C TYR A 41 -3.65 -2.85 7.21
N LEU A 42 -4.94 -2.86 6.87
CA LEU A 42 -5.99 -3.28 7.83
C LEU A 42 -6.06 -4.79 8.05
N ARG A 43 -5.23 -5.58 7.37
CA ARG A 43 -5.04 -6.99 7.72
C ARG A 43 -4.41 -7.18 9.12
N ARG A 44 -3.91 -6.11 9.74
CA ARG A 44 -3.26 -6.11 11.07
C ARG A 44 -3.91 -5.20 12.12
N LEU A 45 -5.06 -4.60 11.83
CA LEU A 45 -5.83 -3.82 12.80
C LEU A 45 -7.10 -4.59 13.15
N ASP A 46 -6.92 -5.79 13.70
CA ASP A 46 -8.00 -6.41 14.46
C ASP A 46 -8.15 -5.62 15.76
N MET A 47 -9.36 -5.14 16.03
CA MET A 47 -9.68 -4.39 17.26
C MET A 47 -10.11 -5.31 18.41
N ARG A 48 -10.09 -6.62 18.19
CA ARG A 48 -10.31 -7.63 19.23
C ARG A 48 -9.15 -7.62 20.23
N THR A 49 -9.47 -7.84 21.50
CA THR A 49 -8.48 -8.07 22.58
C THR A 49 -7.52 -9.20 22.18
N GLU A 50 -6.27 -9.17 22.69
CA GLU A 50 -5.23 -10.15 22.30
C GLU A 50 -5.67 -11.62 22.44
N ASP A 51 -6.62 -11.91 23.34
CA ASP A 51 -7.22 -13.25 23.55
C ASP A 51 -8.26 -13.67 22.49
N GLU A 52 -8.81 -12.73 21.72
CA GLU A 52 -9.84 -12.95 20.68
C GLU A 52 -9.32 -12.69 19.26
N ALA A 53 -8.11 -12.13 19.11
CA ALA A 53 -7.50 -11.94 17.81
C ALA A 53 -7.20 -13.33 17.20
N PRO A 54 -7.64 -13.62 15.96
CA PRO A 54 -7.22 -14.82 15.28
C PRO A 54 -5.70 -14.77 15.17
N GLU A 55 -5.04 -15.85 15.60
CA GLU A 55 -3.59 -15.99 15.48
C GLU A 55 -3.19 -15.53 14.08
N VAL A 56 -2.39 -14.46 14.01
CA VAL A 56 -1.94 -13.91 12.74
C VAL A 56 -0.95 -14.92 12.19
N LEU A 57 -1.47 -15.96 11.54
CA LEU A 57 -0.63 -16.87 10.80
C LEU A 57 0.07 -16.00 9.76
N PRO A 58 1.42 -16.00 9.71
CA PRO A 58 2.12 -15.40 8.60
C PRO A 58 1.52 -15.98 7.31
N PRO A 59 1.48 -15.23 6.19
CA PRO A 59 1.04 -15.79 4.93
C PRO A 59 1.89 -17.03 4.66
N VAL A 60 1.29 -18.20 4.87
CA VAL A 60 1.95 -19.47 4.65
C VAL A 60 2.01 -19.60 3.14
N ILE A 61 3.23 -19.58 2.63
CA ILE A 61 3.50 -19.86 1.23
C ILE A 61 3.14 -21.33 1.04
N THR A 62 2.01 -21.60 0.37
CA THR A 62 1.52 -22.96 0.10
C THR A 62 2.07 -23.53 -1.21
N GLU A 63 2.56 -22.64 -2.08
CA GLU A 63 3.04 -22.97 -3.41
C GLU A 63 4.40 -22.33 -3.65
N ARG A 64 5.20 -22.96 -4.51
CA ARG A 64 6.51 -22.44 -4.88
C ARG A 64 6.37 -21.12 -5.65
N VAL A 65 7.11 -20.10 -5.22
CA VAL A 65 7.12 -18.79 -5.90
C VAL A 65 8.54 -18.46 -6.36
N ASP A 66 8.72 -18.36 -7.67
CA ASP A 66 9.96 -17.87 -8.26
C ASP A 66 9.81 -16.36 -8.53
N ALA A 67 10.72 -15.57 -7.96
CA ALA A 67 10.72 -14.12 -8.08
C ALA A 67 12.12 -13.59 -8.41
N GLN A 68 12.17 -12.36 -8.96
CA GLN A 68 13.41 -11.65 -9.21
C GLN A 68 13.46 -10.40 -8.32
N THR A 69 14.57 -10.21 -7.60
CA THR A 69 14.79 -9.03 -6.78
C THR A 69 15.03 -7.80 -7.67
N PRO A 70 14.86 -6.58 -7.15
CA PRO A 70 15.23 -5.35 -7.89
C PRO A 70 16.71 -5.30 -8.30
N SER A 71 17.59 -6.03 -7.61
CA SER A 71 19.00 -6.19 -7.97
C SER A 71 19.25 -7.26 -9.05
N GLY A 72 18.21 -7.92 -9.55
CA GLY A 72 18.29 -8.94 -10.60
C GLY A 72 18.56 -10.36 -10.10
N ALA A 73 18.71 -10.58 -8.79
CA ALA A 73 18.92 -11.91 -8.22
C ALA A 73 17.62 -12.73 -8.29
N ARG A 74 17.71 -14.01 -8.63
CA ARG A 74 16.56 -14.93 -8.59
C ARG A 74 16.43 -15.51 -7.19
N VAL A 75 15.21 -15.49 -6.65
CA VAL A 75 14.87 -16.06 -5.35
C VAL A 75 13.67 -16.97 -5.53
N THR A 76 13.79 -18.18 -5.01
CA THR A 76 12.69 -19.15 -4.95
C THR A 76 12.22 -19.22 -3.50
N LEU A 77 10.94 -18.97 -3.27
CA LEU A 77 10.30 -19.19 -1.98
C LEU A 77 9.76 -20.62 -1.94
N ILE A 78 10.18 -21.36 -0.91
CA ILE A 78 9.86 -22.78 -0.76
C ILE A 78 8.87 -22.92 0.41
N PRO A 79 7.76 -23.63 0.21
CA PRO A 79 6.75 -23.83 1.24
C PRO A 79 7.31 -24.62 2.44
N PRO A 80 6.81 -24.37 3.67
CA PRO A 80 7.24 -25.11 4.84
C PRO A 80 6.82 -26.58 4.70
N GLY A 81 7.79 -27.49 4.75
CA GLY A 81 7.59 -28.94 4.59
C GLY A 81 8.37 -29.56 3.41
N GLU A 82 8.84 -28.74 2.47
CA GLU A 82 9.80 -29.18 1.44
C GLU A 82 11.24 -29.08 1.98
N SER A 83 12.00 -30.17 1.90
CA SER A 83 13.42 -30.21 2.29
C SER A 83 14.30 -29.75 1.13
N THR A 84 15.32 -28.95 1.42
CA THR A 84 16.28 -28.48 0.42
C THR A 84 17.70 -28.91 0.73
N ASP A 85 18.51 -29.13 -0.31
CA ASP A 85 19.89 -29.57 -0.24
C ASP A 85 20.89 -28.45 0.11
N GLY A 86 20.54 -27.47 0.94
CA GLY A 86 21.45 -26.36 1.29
C GLY A 86 21.88 -25.44 0.14
N ASN A 87 21.62 -25.84 -1.13
CA ASN A 87 21.81 -25.07 -2.36
C ASN A 87 20.47 -24.59 -2.94
N GLY A 88 19.36 -24.84 -2.24
CA GLY A 88 18.02 -24.42 -2.63
C GLY A 88 17.34 -25.34 -3.67
N GLN A 89 17.90 -26.52 -3.96
CA GLN A 89 17.17 -27.55 -4.71
C GLN A 89 16.37 -28.44 -3.76
N VAL A 90 15.16 -28.80 -4.19
CA VAL A 90 14.28 -29.69 -3.43
C VAL A 90 14.81 -31.12 -3.51
N ILE A 91 14.99 -31.75 -2.36
CA ILE A 91 15.32 -33.18 -2.26
C ILE A 91 14.00 -33.93 -2.14
N SER A 92 13.54 -34.55 -3.23
CA SER A 92 12.43 -35.50 -3.15
C SER A 92 12.96 -36.78 -2.49
N SER A 93 12.54 -37.04 -1.25
CA SER A 93 12.70 -38.33 -0.58
C SER A 93 11.70 -39.35 -1.11
#